data_AF-A0A933HYQ4-F1
#
_entry.id   AF-A0A933HYQ4-F1
#
_cell.length_a   1.000
_cell.length_b   1.000
_cell.length_c   1.000
_cell.angle_alpha   90.00
_cell.angle_beta   90.00
_cell.angle_gamma   90.00
#
_symmetry.space_group_name_H-M   'P 1'
#
loop_
_entity.id
_entity.type
_entity.pdbx_description
1 polymer ?
#
loop_
_entity_poly.entity_id
_entity_poly.type
_entity_poly.pdbx_seq_one_letter_code
_entity_poly.pdbx_strand_id
1 'polypeptide(L)'
;MIAAIDNFRPFLTRATIGNEVKYARQWSFDGANLTCPGPSINEPLGPGTYTITLEFSEPVQSVAASIDTLGSLAFTSNDPAGSQKTFTATLAVGGQSAIQDGERALTVTAQDLAGNSLLSLDRNATSINPAAQASGHYARERVTSFNPPHPILHRASDRRHPLMVGPLTSPRGLATHTPPSASPC
;
A
#
# COMPACT_ATOMS: atom_id res chain seq x y z
N MET A 1 -44.72 26.48 -12.45
CA MET A 1 -43.49 26.29 -11.65
C MET A 1 -42.43 25.83 -12.63
N ILE A 2 -41.48 26.69 -12.98
CA ILE A 2 -40.38 26.29 -13.87
C ILE A 2 -39.43 25.49 -12.98
N ALA A 3 -39.36 24.18 -13.16
CA ALA A 3 -38.26 23.41 -12.60
C ALA A 3 -36.99 23.98 -13.24
N ALA A 4 -36.17 24.67 -12.45
CA ALA A 4 -34.85 25.06 -12.91
C ALA A 4 -34.14 23.76 -13.30
N ILE A 5 -33.76 23.65 -14.57
CA ILE A 5 -32.98 22.49 -15.04
C ILE A 5 -31.60 22.64 -14.42
N ASP A 6 -31.33 21.85 -13.39
CA ASP A 6 -30.01 21.77 -12.79
C ASP A 6 -29.13 20.85 -13.65
N ASN A 7 -28.29 21.47 -14.47
CA ASN A 7 -27.33 20.76 -15.31
C ASN A 7 -25.93 20.71 -14.67
N PHE A 8 -25.78 21.19 -13.43
CA PHE A 8 -24.49 21.14 -12.77
C PHE A 8 -24.25 19.71 -12.29
N ARG A 9 -23.04 19.19 -12.54
CA ARG A 9 -22.67 17.85 -12.09
C ARG A 9 -21.83 18.00 -10.83
N PRO A 10 -22.11 17.22 -9.76
CA PRO A 10 -21.27 17.24 -8.58
C PRO A 10 -19.87 16.79 -8.94
N PHE A 11 -18.86 17.28 -8.24
CA PHE A 11 -17.49 16.76 -8.33
C PHE A 11 -16.89 16.61 -6.94
N LEU A 12 -15.88 15.75 -6.84
CA LEU A 12 -15.12 15.56 -5.61
C LEU A 12 -14.19 16.75 -5.43
N THR A 13 -14.32 17.53 -4.37
CA THR A 13 -13.43 18.65 -4.07
C THR A 13 -12.19 18.17 -3.33
N ARG A 14 -12.35 17.16 -2.46
CA ARG A 14 -11.26 16.64 -1.64
C ARG A 14 -11.44 15.17 -1.28
N ALA A 15 -10.32 14.46 -1.17
CA ALA A 15 -10.23 13.12 -0.62
C ALA A 15 -9.05 13.08 0.35
N THR A 16 -9.27 12.55 1.56
CA THR A 16 -8.20 12.33 2.53
C THR A 16 -8.25 10.91 3.08
N ILE A 17 -7.08 10.40 3.48
CA ILE A 17 -6.94 9.13 4.18
C ILE A 17 -6.06 9.35 5.40
N GLY A 18 -6.53 8.87 6.55
CA GLY A 18 -5.77 8.80 7.79
C GLY A 18 -6.42 9.54 8.96
N ASN A 19 -6.17 9.06 10.17
CA ASN A 19 -6.62 9.72 11.40
C ASN A 19 -5.80 10.99 11.67
N GLU A 20 -4.50 10.90 11.38
CA GLU A 20 -3.68 12.01 10.91
C GLU A 20 -3.64 11.91 9.39
N VAL A 21 -3.82 13.02 8.67
CA VAL A 21 -3.90 12.99 7.20
C VAL A 21 -2.59 12.48 6.62
N LYS A 22 -2.59 11.26 6.07
CA LYS A 22 -1.46 10.60 5.40
C LYS A 22 -1.55 10.69 3.88
N TYR A 23 -2.76 10.80 3.36
CA TYR A 23 -2.98 11.07 1.95
C TYR A 23 -3.99 12.21 1.83
N ALA A 24 -3.73 13.15 0.93
CA ALA A 24 -4.66 14.22 0.62
C ALA A 24 -4.59 14.57 -0.85
N ARG A 25 -5.76 14.69 -1.47
CA ARG A 25 -5.91 15.14 -2.85
C ARG A 25 -7.06 16.13 -2.95
N GLN A 26 -6.90 17.10 -3.84
CA GLN A 26 -7.85 18.18 -4.04
C GLN A 26 -8.07 18.40 -5.53
N TRP A 27 -9.31 18.69 -5.90
CA TRP A 27 -9.70 19.03 -7.27
C TRP A 27 -10.30 20.42 -7.32
N SER A 28 -10.16 21.06 -8.48
CA SER A 28 -10.77 22.35 -8.78
C SER A 28 -11.47 22.29 -10.14
N PHE A 29 -12.67 22.83 -10.22
CA PHE A 29 -13.45 22.94 -11.44
C PHE A 29 -13.59 24.41 -11.83
N ASP A 30 -13.16 24.76 -13.04
CA ASP A 30 -13.20 26.14 -13.55
C ASP A 30 -14.47 26.46 -14.37
N GLY A 31 -15.42 25.51 -14.43
CA GLY A 31 -16.62 25.59 -15.28
C GLY A 31 -16.51 24.80 -16.59
N ALA A 32 -15.30 24.43 -17.01
CA ALA A 32 -15.04 23.63 -18.21
C ALA A 32 -14.21 22.38 -17.92
N ASN A 33 -13.18 22.50 -17.07
CA ASN A 33 -12.20 21.47 -16.81
C ASN A 33 -12.12 21.17 -15.31
N LEU A 34 -12.07 19.88 -15.00
CA LEU A 34 -11.72 19.41 -13.67
C LEU A 34 -10.22 19.16 -13.62
N THR A 35 -9.54 19.85 -12.72
CA THR A 35 -8.07 19.79 -12.58
C THR A 35 -7.68 19.14 -11.27
N CYS A 36 -6.58 18.39 -11.29
CA CYS A 36 -6.02 17.76 -10.11
C CYS A 36 -4.48 17.69 -10.22
N PRO A 37 -3.73 18.55 -9.52
CA PRO A 37 -2.27 18.63 -9.66
C PRO A 37 -1.52 17.43 -9.04
N GLY A 38 -2.22 16.47 -8.46
CA GLY A 38 -1.64 15.36 -7.69
C GLY A 38 -1.96 15.46 -6.20
N PRO A 39 -1.53 14.48 -5.39
CA PRO A 39 -1.74 14.53 -3.96
C PRO A 39 -0.86 15.61 -3.30
N SER A 40 -1.45 16.40 -2.40
CA SER A 40 -0.72 17.38 -1.58
C SER A 40 -0.01 16.74 -0.39
N ILE A 41 -0.50 15.58 0.05
CA ILE A 41 0.15 14.72 1.05
C ILE A 41 0.11 13.29 0.50
N ASN A 42 1.25 12.60 0.55
CA ASN A 42 1.37 11.22 0.07
C ASN A 42 2.36 10.44 0.93
N GLU A 43 1.96 10.19 2.17
CA GLU A 43 2.71 9.42 3.15
C GLU A 43 2.33 7.94 3.14
N PRO A 44 3.26 7.08 3.59
CA PRO A 44 3.00 5.68 3.92
C PRO A 44 1.79 5.43 4.83
N LEU A 45 0.92 4.49 4.43
CA LEU A 45 -0.13 3.85 5.21
C LEU A 45 0.41 2.50 5.68
N GLY A 46 0.84 2.43 6.94
CA GLY A 46 1.17 1.16 7.57
C GLY A 46 -0.05 0.24 7.77
N PRO A 47 0.14 -0.95 8.33
CA PRO A 47 -0.98 -1.77 8.79
C PRO A 47 -1.81 -1.00 9.82
N GLY A 48 -3.13 -1.01 9.65
CA GLY A 48 -4.00 -0.26 10.55
C GLY A 48 -5.39 0.04 10.00
N THR A 49 -6.11 0.85 10.75
CA THR A 49 -7.44 1.33 10.41
C THR A 49 -7.40 2.83 10.22
N TYR A 50 -7.87 3.27 9.06
CA TYR A 50 -7.82 4.67 8.64
C TYR A 50 -9.22 5.17 8.31
N THR A 51 -9.45 6.45 8.57
CA THR A 51 -10.63 7.16 8.07
C THR A 51 -10.35 7.67 6.67
N ILE A 52 -11.22 7.34 5.73
CA ILE A 52 -11.30 8.01 4.43
C ILE A 52 -12.36 9.09 4.54
N THR A 53 -12.05 10.30 4.09
CA THR A 53 -13.03 11.38 3.96
C THR A 53 -13.13 11.82 2.51
N LEU A 54 -14.35 11.91 2.00
CA LEU A 54 -14.69 12.46 0.69
C LEU A 54 -15.50 13.74 0.90
N GLU A 55 -15.13 14.81 0.21
CA GLU A 55 -15.86 16.07 0.18
C GLU A 55 -16.30 16.38 -1.25
N PHE A 56 -17.57 16.75 -1.41
CA PHE A 56 -18.18 17.06 -2.70
C PHE A 56 -18.51 18.56 -2.82
N SER A 57 -18.63 19.04 -4.06
CA SER A 57 -18.97 20.44 -4.37
C SER A 57 -20.36 20.85 -3.87
N GLU A 58 -21.28 19.89 -3.82
CA GLU A 58 -22.69 20.08 -3.50
C GLU A 58 -23.27 18.85 -2.77
N PRO A 59 -24.49 18.93 -2.23
CA PRO A 59 -25.11 17.78 -1.59
C PRO A 59 -25.28 16.61 -2.56
N VAL A 60 -24.83 15.43 -2.13
CA VAL A 60 -24.92 14.19 -2.92
C VAL A 60 -25.59 13.06 -2.12
N GLN A 61 -26.03 12.06 -2.85
CA GLN A 61 -26.62 10.82 -2.39
C GLN A 61 -25.98 9.63 -3.13
N SER A 62 -26.27 8.41 -2.63
CA SER A 62 -25.82 7.15 -3.25
C SER A 62 -24.29 7.06 -3.41
N VAL A 63 -23.54 7.57 -2.43
CA VAL A 63 -22.08 7.55 -2.46
C VAL A 63 -21.58 6.12 -2.31
N ALA A 64 -20.84 5.65 -3.31
CA ALA A 64 -20.10 4.41 -3.25
C ALA A 64 -18.68 4.66 -3.75
N ALA A 65 -17.68 4.15 -3.02
CA ALA A 65 -16.31 4.12 -3.49
C ALA A 65 -15.64 2.77 -3.26
N SER A 66 -14.64 2.48 -4.07
CA SER A 66 -13.78 1.30 -3.95
C SER A 66 -12.35 1.67 -4.26
N ILE A 67 -11.40 1.03 -3.58
CA ILE A 67 -9.98 1.13 -3.92
C ILE A 67 -9.57 -0.22 -4.50
N ASP A 68 -9.56 -0.35 -5.83
CA ASP A 68 -9.30 -1.59 -6.59
C ASP A 68 -9.61 -2.88 -5.80
N THR A 69 -8.59 -3.67 -5.43
CA THR A 69 -8.73 -4.98 -4.77
C THR A 69 -8.95 -4.90 -3.27
N LEU A 70 -8.94 -3.70 -2.66
CA LEU A 70 -9.26 -3.49 -1.25
C LEU A 70 -10.78 -3.53 -0.99
N GLY A 71 -11.58 -3.52 -2.05
CA GLY A 71 -13.02 -3.72 -2.00
C GLY A 71 -13.84 -2.44 -1.89
N SER A 72 -15.14 -2.63 -1.70
CA SER A 72 -16.12 -1.55 -1.51
C SER A 72 -16.05 -0.99 -0.10
N LEU A 73 -16.15 0.33 -0.01
CA LEU A 73 -16.15 1.07 1.25
C LEU A 73 -17.57 1.55 1.57
N ALA A 74 -18.01 1.34 2.81
CA ALA A 74 -19.28 1.85 3.29
C ALA A 74 -19.10 3.28 3.79
N PHE A 75 -19.70 4.24 3.09
CA PHE A 75 -19.65 5.66 3.45
C PHE A 75 -20.87 6.08 4.26
N THR A 76 -20.62 6.91 5.27
CA THR A 76 -21.65 7.57 6.08
C THR A 76 -21.40 9.07 6.09
N SER A 77 -22.45 9.87 6.24
CA SER A 77 -22.34 11.32 6.43
C SER A 77 -23.01 11.72 7.74
N ASN A 78 -22.38 12.65 8.46
CA ASN A 78 -22.96 13.27 9.65
C ASN A 78 -23.71 14.57 9.32
N ASP A 79 -23.68 14.99 8.05
CA ASP A 79 -24.41 16.16 7.61
C ASP A 79 -25.93 15.89 7.67
N PRO A 80 -26.77 16.93 7.87
CA PRO A 80 -28.22 16.78 7.81
C PRO A 80 -28.68 16.15 6.49
N ALA A 81 -29.76 15.37 6.56
CA ALA A 81 -30.37 14.78 5.37
C ALA A 81 -30.76 15.86 4.35
N GLY A 82 -30.36 15.69 3.09
CA GLY A 82 -30.53 16.67 2.01
C GLY A 82 -29.41 17.73 1.94
N SER A 83 -28.37 17.62 2.76
CA SER A 83 -27.23 18.55 2.76
C SER A 83 -25.88 17.84 2.81
N GLN A 84 -25.84 16.54 2.53
CA GLN A 84 -24.64 15.73 2.69
C GLN A 84 -23.59 16.03 1.63
N LYS A 85 -22.51 16.70 2.04
CA LYS A 85 -21.33 16.99 1.21
C LYS A 85 -20.10 16.24 1.66
N THR A 86 -20.06 15.81 2.92
CA THR A 86 -18.91 15.12 3.49
C THR A 86 -19.29 13.72 3.90
N PHE A 87 -18.52 12.74 3.41
CA PHE A 87 -18.74 11.33 3.67
C PHE A 87 -17.46 10.70 4.22
N THR A 88 -17.60 9.87 5.24
CA THR A 88 -16.51 9.12 5.84
C THR A 88 -16.72 7.63 5.72
N ALA A 89 -15.63 6.88 5.51
CA ALA A 89 -15.60 5.43 5.54
C ALA A 89 -14.38 4.94 6.29
N THR A 90 -14.44 3.69 6.76
CA THR A 90 -13.30 3.03 7.38
C THR A 90 -12.56 2.17 6.34
N LEU A 91 -11.26 2.39 6.20
CA LEU A 91 -10.35 1.55 5.43
C LEU A 91 -9.48 0.72 6.37
N ALA A 92 -9.53 -0.59 6.23
CA ALA A 92 -8.62 -1.51 6.89
C ALA A 92 -7.48 -1.87 5.93
N VAL A 93 -6.24 -1.57 6.32
CA VAL A 93 -5.03 -2.02 5.63
C VAL A 93 -4.47 -3.21 6.40
N GLY A 94 -4.53 -4.39 5.77
CA GLY A 94 -4.05 -5.65 6.35
C GLY A 94 -2.54 -5.69 6.58
N GLY A 95 -2.08 -6.68 7.34
CA GLY A 95 -0.65 -6.92 7.55
C GLY A 95 0.06 -7.33 6.26
N GLN A 96 1.19 -6.68 5.96
CA GLN A 96 2.02 -6.85 4.76
C GLN A 96 1.20 -6.73 3.45
N SER A 97 0.67 -5.54 3.15
CA SER A 97 0.53 -5.16 1.73
C SER A 97 1.90 -5.34 1.10
N ALA A 98 2.02 -6.30 0.19
CA ALA A 98 3.30 -6.54 -0.46
C ALA A 98 3.73 -5.23 -1.13
N ILE A 99 5.03 -4.94 -1.19
CA ILE A 99 5.58 -3.81 -1.99
C ILE A 99 5.16 -3.93 -3.48
N GLN A 100 4.59 -5.08 -3.86
CA GLN A 100 3.99 -5.38 -5.17
C GLN A 100 2.51 -4.97 -5.32
N ASP A 101 1.86 -4.46 -4.27
CA ASP A 101 0.45 -4.02 -4.34
C ASP A 101 0.22 -2.80 -5.25
N GLY A 102 1.29 -2.16 -5.72
CA GLY A 102 1.25 -1.19 -6.83
C GLY A 102 0.35 0.02 -6.64
N GLU A 103 0.21 0.77 -7.73
CA GLU A 103 -0.75 1.86 -7.86
C GLU A 103 -2.18 1.30 -7.92
N ARG A 104 -3.06 1.85 -7.08
CA ARG A 104 -4.46 1.50 -6.89
C ARG A 104 -5.34 2.71 -7.20
N ALA A 105 -6.43 2.53 -7.94
CA ALA A 105 -7.36 3.61 -8.23
C ALA A 105 -8.50 3.66 -7.22
N LEU A 106 -8.76 4.83 -6.63
CA LEU A 106 -9.98 5.15 -5.91
C LEU A 106 -11.10 5.45 -6.92
N THR A 107 -12.02 4.52 -7.09
CA THR A 107 -13.23 4.78 -7.89
C THR A 107 -14.32 5.31 -6.98
N VAL A 108 -14.86 6.50 -7.28
CA VAL A 108 -15.97 7.11 -6.55
C VAL A 108 -17.15 7.30 -7.48
N THR A 109 -18.34 6.97 -7.00
CA THR A 109 -19.62 7.25 -7.64
C THR A 109 -20.54 7.97 -6.65
N ALA A 110 -21.29 8.94 -7.14
CA ALA A 110 -22.28 9.69 -6.38
C ALA A 110 -23.27 10.34 -7.36
N GLN A 111 -24.44 10.74 -6.87
CA GLN A 111 -25.40 11.57 -7.60
C GLN A 111 -25.79 12.77 -6.74
N ASP A 112 -26.06 13.92 -7.33
CA ASP A 112 -26.70 15.02 -6.59
C ASP A 112 -28.19 14.70 -6.30
N LEU A 113 -28.87 15.66 -5.67
CA LEU A 113 -30.30 15.56 -5.37
C LEU A 113 -31.20 15.70 -6.62
N ALA A 114 -30.67 16.22 -7.72
CA ALA A 114 -31.35 16.30 -9.02
C ALA A 114 -31.16 15.03 -9.88
N GLY A 115 -30.28 14.11 -9.45
CA GLY A 115 -29.96 12.86 -10.14
C GLY A 115 -28.78 12.96 -11.11
N ASN A 116 -28.03 14.07 -11.12
CA ASN A 116 -26.84 14.19 -11.96
C ASN A 116 -25.69 13.39 -11.35
N SER A 117 -25.09 12.51 -12.17
CA SER A 117 -23.94 11.71 -11.76
C SER A 117 -22.68 12.54 -11.58
N LEU A 118 -21.82 12.15 -10.63
CA LEU A 118 -20.50 12.71 -10.38
C LEU A 118 -19.68 12.93 -11.67
N LEU A 119 -19.13 14.13 -11.84
CA LEU A 119 -18.23 14.46 -12.92
C LEU A 119 -17.05 13.47 -12.94
N SER A 120 -16.80 12.88 -14.10
CA SER A 120 -15.83 11.79 -14.22
C SER A 120 -14.44 12.24 -13.81
N LEU A 121 -13.81 11.45 -12.93
CA LEU A 121 -12.42 11.63 -12.53
C LEU A 121 -11.53 10.78 -13.45
N ASP A 122 -10.39 11.35 -13.86
CA ASP A 122 -9.34 10.60 -14.57
C ASP A 122 -8.68 9.56 -13.63
N ARG A 123 -8.12 8.48 -14.18
CA ARG A 123 -7.47 7.40 -13.41
C ARG A 123 -6.21 7.87 -12.68
N ASN A 124 -5.40 8.71 -13.32
CA ASN A 124 -4.24 9.35 -12.71
C ASN A 124 -4.66 10.29 -11.57
N ALA A 125 -5.86 10.89 -11.66
CA ALA A 125 -6.50 11.75 -10.68
C ALA A 125 -7.01 10.99 -9.45
N THR A 126 -7.13 9.67 -9.54
CA THR A 126 -7.68 8.80 -8.48
C THR A 126 -6.69 7.77 -7.95
N SER A 127 -5.47 7.76 -8.49
CA SER A 127 -4.41 6.85 -8.08
C SER A 127 -3.87 7.11 -6.66
N ILE A 128 -3.58 6.01 -5.97
CA ILE A 128 -2.97 5.88 -4.63
C ILE A 128 -2.01 4.68 -4.71
N ASN A 129 -0.82 4.67 -4.08
CA ASN A 129 0.06 3.49 -4.10
C ASN A 129 0.30 2.92 -2.69
N PRO A 130 -0.56 2.01 -2.19
CA PRO A 130 -0.42 1.37 -0.87
C PRO A 130 0.91 0.64 -0.62
N ALA A 131 1.60 0.22 -1.68
CA ALA A 131 2.76 -0.64 -1.59
C ALA A 131 4.07 0.10 -1.33
N ALA A 132 4.29 1.23 -2.02
CA ALA A 132 5.31 2.22 -1.62
C ALA A 132 5.01 2.81 -0.23
N GLN A 133 3.75 2.71 0.18
CA GLN A 133 3.20 3.21 1.43
C GLN A 133 3.28 2.21 2.60
N ALA A 134 3.68 0.94 2.40
CA ALA A 134 3.84 -0.04 3.49
C ALA A 134 5.30 -0.25 3.94
N SER A 135 6.29 0.24 3.17
CA SER A 135 7.70 -0.12 3.33
C SER A 135 8.47 0.63 4.45
N GLY A 136 7.82 1.44 5.28
CA GLY A 136 8.50 2.30 6.26
C GLY A 136 8.93 1.65 7.57
N HIS A 137 8.60 0.38 7.84
CA HIS A 137 8.69 -0.16 9.21
C HIS A 137 9.36 -1.54 9.36
N TYR A 138 10.38 -1.89 8.55
CA TYR A 138 11.29 -3.00 8.90
C TYR A 138 12.73 -2.76 8.42
N ALA A 139 13.31 -1.62 8.77
CA ALA A 139 14.77 -1.43 8.75
C ALA A 139 15.19 -0.55 9.93
N ARG A 140 14.91 -0.99 11.16
CA ARG A 140 15.71 -0.55 12.32
C ARG A 140 16.69 -1.65 12.66
N GLU A 141 17.94 -1.36 12.32
CA GLU A 141 19.15 -2.01 12.78
C GLU A 141 19.00 -2.51 14.23
N ARG A 142 19.15 -3.82 14.43
CA ARG A 142 19.80 -4.31 15.64
C ARG A 142 21.22 -4.72 15.26
N VAL A 143 22.05 -3.72 14.98
CA VAL A 143 23.45 -3.82 15.40
C VAL A 143 23.45 -3.48 16.89
N THR A 144 23.31 -4.49 17.73
CA THR A 144 23.88 -4.46 19.08
C THR A 144 24.75 -5.68 19.23
N SER A 145 26.04 -5.45 18.97
CA SER A 145 27.13 -6.22 19.54
C SER A 145 26.86 -6.51 21.02
N PHE A 146 26.81 -7.78 21.38
CA PHE A 146 27.20 -8.26 22.69
C PHE A 146 27.91 -9.61 22.46
N ASN A 147 29.18 -9.52 22.06
CA ASN A 147 30.10 -10.63 22.27
C ASN A 147 30.64 -10.45 23.70
N PRO A 148 30.23 -11.25 24.70
CA PRO A 148 30.84 -11.17 26.02
C PRO A 148 32.31 -11.64 25.91
N PRO A 149 33.27 -10.97 26.58
CA PRO A 149 34.64 -11.45 26.58
C PRO A 149 34.71 -12.79 27.34
N HIS A 150 35.05 -13.86 26.64
CA HIS A 150 35.46 -15.12 27.27
C HIS A 150 36.76 -14.88 28.07
N PRO A 151 36.82 -15.21 29.37
CA PRO A 151 38.09 -15.33 30.06
C PRO A 151 38.66 -16.73 29.78
N ILE A 152 39.69 -16.83 28.94
CA ILE A 152 40.54 -18.03 28.88
C ILE A 152 41.81 -17.74 29.69
N LEU A 153 41.92 -18.44 30.82
CA LEU A 153 43.08 -18.46 31.69
C LEU A 153 43.94 -19.68 31.35
N HIS A 154 45.27 -19.47 31.30
CA HIS A 154 46.39 -20.43 31.12
C HIS A 154 46.63 -20.95 29.68
N ARG A 155 47.83 -20.98 29.10
CA ARG A 155 49.22 -20.96 29.63
C ARG A 155 50.17 -20.61 28.48
N ALA A 156 51.11 -19.69 28.70
CA ALA A 156 52.25 -19.48 27.81
C ALA A 156 53.27 -20.62 27.94
N SER A 157 53.87 -21.04 26.81
CA SER A 157 55.32 -21.31 26.61
C SER A 157 55.59 -22.34 25.50
N ASP A 158 55.90 -21.83 24.30
CA ASP A 158 57.21 -21.95 23.62
C ASP A 158 57.85 -23.36 23.39
N ARG A 159 57.96 -23.81 22.12
CA ARG A 159 59.23 -24.09 21.39
C ARG A 159 59.13 -25.02 20.13
N ARG A 160 59.68 -24.49 19.03
CA ARG A 160 60.53 -25.12 17.95
C ARG A 160 59.93 -25.94 16.78
N HIS A 161 60.25 -25.45 15.56
CA HIS A 161 60.32 -26.07 14.21
C HIS A 161 61.55 -27.00 14.03
N PRO A 162 61.88 -27.67 12.87
CA PRO A 162 61.13 -27.99 11.60
C PRO A 162 61.41 -29.41 10.93
N LEU A 163 60.77 -29.64 9.75
CA LEU A 163 61.16 -30.44 8.54
C LEU A 163 61.09 -31.99 8.47
N MET A 164 60.29 -32.54 7.53
CA MET A 164 60.72 -33.39 6.37
C MET A 164 59.56 -34.07 5.56
N VAL A 165 59.60 -33.80 4.25
CA VAL A 165 59.18 -34.46 2.97
C VAL A 165 58.62 -35.91 2.92
N GLY A 166 57.58 -36.16 2.08
CA GLY A 166 57.31 -37.45 1.39
C GLY A 166 55.92 -37.58 0.69
N PRO A 167 55.74 -38.32 -0.44
CA PRO A 167 54.92 -37.85 -1.59
C PRO A 167 53.64 -38.67 -1.98
N LEU A 168 52.97 -38.16 -3.03
CA LEU A 168 51.76 -38.60 -3.76
C LEU A 168 51.56 -40.11 -3.98
N THR A 169 50.29 -40.57 -3.90
CA THR A 169 49.68 -41.48 -4.89
C THR A 169 48.14 -41.34 -4.94
N SER A 170 47.61 -41.33 -6.17
CA SER A 170 46.24 -41.67 -6.63
C SER A 170 46.45 -42.81 -7.67
N PRO A 171 45.48 -43.64 -8.16
CA PRO A 171 44.04 -43.38 -8.34
C PRO A 171 43.10 -44.63 -8.30
N ARG A 172 41.86 -44.43 -8.79
CA ARG A 172 40.86 -45.37 -9.37
C ARG A 172 39.81 -46.04 -8.46
N GLY A 173 38.56 -45.81 -8.86
CA GLY A 173 37.38 -46.58 -8.46
C GLY A 173 36.11 -46.06 -9.14
N LEU A 174 36.02 -46.24 -10.46
CA LEU A 174 34.83 -45.99 -11.29
C LEU A 174 33.90 -47.21 -11.14
N ALA A 175 32.64 -47.02 -10.74
CA ALA A 175 31.60 -48.04 -10.86
C ALA A 175 30.25 -47.39 -11.19
N THR A 176 29.92 -47.46 -12.47
CA THR A 176 28.58 -47.31 -13.06
C THR A 176 27.69 -48.47 -12.62
N HIS A 177 26.42 -48.24 -12.27
CA HIS A 177 25.33 -49.18 -12.56
C HIS A 177 23.95 -48.50 -12.36
N THR A 178 23.21 -48.38 -13.45
CA THR A 178 21.74 -48.26 -13.58
C THR A 178 21.31 -49.37 -14.56
N PRO A 179 20.01 -49.69 -14.79
CA PRO A 179 18.76 -49.62 -14.01
C PRO A 179 18.14 -51.08 -13.94
N PRO A 180 16.81 -51.41 -13.80
CA PRO A 180 15.61 -50.96 -14.56
C PRO A 180 14.35 -50.67 -13.67
N SER A 181 13.43 -49.75 -14.01
CA SER A 181 12.24 -49.80 -14.89
C SER A 181 10.89 -50.06 -14.19
N ALA A 182 9.88 -49.24 -14.57
CA ALA A 182 8.42 -49.43 -14.56
C ALA A 182 7.70 -49.46 -13.18
N SER A 183 6.49 -48.94 -12.95
CA SER A 183 5.45 -48.20 -13.71
C SER A 183 4.29 -47.88 -12.71
N PRO A 184 3.17 -47.22 -13.10
CA PRO A 184 2.47 -46.23 -12.28
C PRO A 184 1.24 -46.72 -11.48
N CYS A 185 0.76 -45.84 -10.60
CA CYS A 185 -0.65 -45.57 -10.30
C CYS A 185 -0.83 -44.05 -10.26
#